data_AF-A0A9E5UQ01-F1
#
_entry.id   AF-A0A9E5UQ01-F1
#
_cell.length_a   1.000
_cell.length_b   1.000
_cell.length_c   1.000
_cell.angle_alpha   90.00
_cell.angle_beta   90.00
_cell.angle_gamma   90.00
#
_symmetry.space_group_name_H-M   'P 1'
#
loop_
_entity.id
_entity.type
_entity.pdbx_description
1 polymer ?
#
loop_
_entity_poly.entity_id
_entity_poly.type
_entity_poly.pdbx_seq_one_letter_code
_entity_poly.pdbx_strand_id
1 'polypeptide(L)'
;MKTPLLYNVLLFGGLLMASSILIAQPRPPDENRIRLDDLKRIGAICQDGWRSKARGGGACAKHGGVRYWLYVEVPVYEAYVRNLPAIPENKLVPLTPEAIVRLRQGLPALLPYLPALPDIGIPEDTQARRQKQRPGAEERKSRRPYEEESPPPHSTAWSVLDFLMPFVLVAALLLLFLLVYHIVRKLL
;
A
#
# COMPACT_ATOMS: atom_id res chain seq x y z
N MET A 1 15.42 -40.36 -53.30
CA MET A 1 16.13 -40.83 -52.09
C MET A 1 16.74 -39.62 -51.38
N LYS A 2 16.57 -39.53 -50.05
CA LYS A 2 17.04 -38.47 -49.13
C LYS A 2 16.20 -37.18 -49.26
N THR A 3 15.35 -36.80 -48.30
CA THR A 3 15.65 -36.53 -46.89
C THR A 3 14.38 -36.53 -46.01
N PRO A 4 14.34 -37.31 -44.91
CA PRO A 4 13.43 -37.01 -43.81
C PRO A 4 14.18 -37.10 -42.46
N LEU A 5 14.99 -36.11 -42.12
CA LEU A 5 15.69 -36.11 -40.82
C LEU A 5 15.86 -34.72 -40.17
N LEU A 6 15.53 -33.63 -40.86
CA LEU A 6 15.71 -32.28 -40.32
C LEU A 6 14.51 -31.74 -39.52
N TYR A 7 13.32 -32.34 -39.65
CA TYR A 7 12.12 -31.83 -38.98
C TYR A 7 12.01 -32.20 -37.49
N ASN A 8 12.67 -33.28 -37.04
CA ASN A 8 12.55 -33.74 -35.66
C ASN A 8 13.54 -33.05 -34.68
N VAL A 9 14.61 -32.45 -35.17
CA VAL A 9 15.59 -31.76 -34.30
C VAL A 9 15.10 -30.37 -33.87
N LEU A 10 14.35 -29.68 -34.74
CA LEU A 10 13.80 -28.36 -34.41
C LEU A 10 12.55 -28.43 -33.52
N LEU A 11 11.79 -29.55 -33.53
CA LEU A 11 10.60 -29.70 -32.68
C LEU A 11 10.92 -30.11 -31.23
N PHE A 12 12.06 -30.79 -30.99
CA PHE A 12 12.48 -31.17 -29.65
C PHE A 12 13.41 -30.16 -28.96
N GLY A 13 14.15 -29.34 -29.73
CA GLY A 13 15.05 -28.33 -29.16
C GLY A 13 14.36 -27.10 -28.55
N GLY A 14 13.14 -26.77 -28.99
CA GLY A 14 12.40 -25.59 -28.50
C GLY A 14 11.61 -25.79 -27.20
N LEU A 15 11.36 -27.04 -26.80
CA LEU A 15 10.45 -27.34 -25.68
C LEU A 15 11.13 -27.39 -24.30
N LEU A 16 12.46 -27.48 -24.26
CA LEU A 16 13.22 -27.61 -22.99
C LEU A 16 13.69 -26.27 -22.39
N MET A 17 13.55 -25.14 -23.09
CA MET A 17 13.90 -23.81 -22.55
C MET A 17 12.74 -23.07 -21.88
N ALA A 18 11.53 -23.62 -21.89
CA ALA A 18 10.36 -23.00 -21.24
C ALA A 18 10.22 -23.36 -19.75
N SER A 19 11.08 -24.25 -19.21
CA SER A 19 10.84 -24.87 -17.89
C SER A 19 11.47 -24.16 -16.68
N SER A 20 12.10 -22.99 -16.85
CA SER A 20 12.84 -22.34 -15.74
C SER A 20 12.36 -20.94 -15.39
N ILE A 21 11.21 -20.49 -15.89
CA ILE A 21 10.54 -19.33 -15.29
C ILE A 21 9.91 -19.82 -13.99
N LEU A 22 10.71 -19.89 -12.92
CA LEU A 22 10.20 -19.77 -11.56
C LEU A 22 9.48 -18.43 -11.50
N ILE A 23 8.19 -18.44 -11.82
CA ILE A 23 7.27 -17.40 -11.42
C ILE A 23 7.37 -17.42 -9.90
N ALA A 24 8.14 -16.48 -9.34
CA ALA A 24 8.16 -16.21 -7.92
C ALA A 24 6.72 -15.87 -7.54
N GLN A 25 5.96 -16.88 -7.11
CA GLN A 25 4.59 -16.68 -6.73
C GLN A 25 4.60 -15.65 -5.59
N PRO A 26 3.84 -14.55 -5.70
CA PRO A 26 3.75 -13.59 -4.63
C PRO A 26 3.35 -14.37 -3.37
N ARG A 27 4.13 -14.19 -2.29
CA ARG A 27 3.86 -14.83 -1.01
C ARG A 27 2.37 -14.57 -0.68
N PRO A 28 1.57 -15.61 -0.40
CA PRO A 28 0.18 -15.40 -0.04
C PRO A 28 0.14 -14.41 1.13
N PRO A 29 -0.76 -13.41 1.10
CA PRO A 29 -0.87 -12.46 2.20
C PRO A 29 -1.09 -13.26 3.48
N ASP A 30 -0.18 -13.10 4.43
CA ASP A 30 -0.34 -13.62 5.78
C ASP A 30 -1.59 -12.96 6.36
N GLU A 31 -2.70 -13.68 6.34
CA GLU A 31 -4.06 -13.22 6.66
C GLU A 31 -4.15 -12.62 8.08
N ASN A 32 -3.13 -12.83 8.91
CA ASN A 32 -3.10 -12.36 10.29
C ASN A 32 -2.12 -11.19 10.54
N ARG A 33 -1.47 -10.64 9.50
CA ARG A 33 -0.54 -9.52 9.65
C ARG A 33 -1.05 -8.25 8.98
N ILE A 34 -1.82 -7.46 9.71
CA ILE A 34 -2.17 -6.10 9.26
C ILE A 34 -0.88 -5.25 9.23
N ARG A 35 -0.44 -4.86 8.03
CA ARG A 35 0.67 -3.91 7.85
C ARG A 35 0.11 -2.50 7.82
N LEU A 36 0.86 -1.54 8.36
CA LEU A 36 0.44 -0.14 8.33
C LEU A 36 0.31 0.41 6.91
N ASP A 37 1.06 -0.16 5.96
CA ASP A 37 1.04 0.21 4.54
C ASP A 37 -0.28 -0.16 3.86
N ASP A 38 -0.98 -1.17 4.38
CA ASP A 38 -2.28 -1.63 3.89
C ASP A 38 -3.44 -0.87 4.55
N LEU A 39 -3.14 0.12 5.39
CA LEU A 39 -4.12 0.93 6.11
C LEU A 39 -4.06 2.41 5.70
N LYS A 40 -5.23 2.99 5.44
CA LYS A 40 -5.39 4.42 5.20
C LYS A 40 -5.91 5.12 6.45
N ARG A 41 -5.21 6.17 6.89
CA ARG A 41 -5.69 7.04 7.97
C ARG A 41 -6.82 7.94 7.46
N ILE A 42 -7.95 7.93 8.16
CA ILE A 42 -9.14 8.71 7.76
C ILE A 42 -9.60 9.75 8.79
N GLY A 43 -9.14 9.66 10.04
CA GLY A 43 -9.50 10.60 11.10
C GLY A 43 -8.85 10.27 12.44
N ALA A 44 -9.35 10.89 13.51
CA ALA A 44 -8.88 10.69 14.87
C ALA A 44 -10.03 10.79 15.89
N ILE A 45 -9.88 10.11 17.01
CA ILE A 45 -10.65 10.31 18.24
C ILE A 45 -9.75 11.05 19.22
N CYS A 46 -10.21 12.19 19.72
CA CYS A 46 -9.48 13.02 20.67
C CYS A 46 -9.62 12.48 22.10
N GLN A 47 -8.82 13.02 23.05
CA GLN A 47 -8.85 12.55 24.45
C GLN A 47 -10.19 12.79 25.13
N ASP A 48 -10.87 13.88 24.79
CA ASP A 48 -12.23 14.22 25.23
C ASP A 48 -13.34 13.39 24.54
N GLY A 49 -12.97 12.47 23.64
CA GLY A 49 -13.91 11.63 22.88
C GLY A 49 -14.41 12.27 21.58
N TRP A 50 -14.03 13.52 21.27
CA TRP A 50 -14.46 14.17 20.04
C TRP A 50 -13.89 13.46 18.80
N ARG A 51 -14.76 13.20 17.80
CA ARG A 51 -14.35 12.61 16.53
C ARG A 51 -13.93 13.69 15.53
N SER A 52 -12.65 13.73 15.23
CA SER A 52 -12.06 14.62 14.23
C SER A 52 -11.90 13.91 12.89
N LYS A 53 -12.26 14.60 11.80
CA LYS A 53 -11.99 14.14 10.41
C LYS A 53 -10.57 14.49 9.95
N ALA A 54 -9.80 15.22 10.76
CA ALA A 54 -8.43 15.60 10.42
C ALA A 54 -7.49 14.39 10.53
N ARG A 55 -6.54 14.31 9.58
CA ARG A 55 -5.62 13.16 9.42
C ARG A 55 -4.17 13.49 9.77
N GLY A 56 -3.85 14.79 9.85
CA GLY A 56 -2.49 15.30 10.05
C GLY A 56 -2.17 15.69 11.50
N GLY A 57 -0.94 16.17 11.70
CA GLY A 57 -0.54 16.78 12.97
C GLY A 57 -1.48 17.93 13.35
N GLY A 58 -1.91 17.96 14.61
CA GLY A 58 -2.84 18.99 15.11
C GLY A 58 -4.33 18.63 15.04
N ALA A 59 -4.70 17.44 14.55
CA ALA A 59 -6.09 16.97 14.44
C ALA A 59 -6.94 17.13 15.71
N CYS A 60 -6.30 17.03 16.88
CA CYS A 60 -6.92 17.16 18.20
C CYS A 60 -6.19 18.19 19.08
N ALA A 61 -5.53 19.20 18.50
CA ALA A 61 -4.74 20.18 19.26
C ALA A 61 -5.57 20.95 20.31
N LYS A 62 -6.84 21.25 20.01
CA LYS A 62 -7.78 21.91 20.92
C LYS A 62 -8.47 20.95 21.90
N HIS A 63 -8.29 19.64 21.70
CA HIS A 63 -9.01 18.57 22.38
C HIS A 63 -8.07 17.68 23.21
N GLY A 64 -6.96 18.26 23.72
CA GLY A 64 -5.99 17.55 24.56
C GLY A 64 -5.08 16.55 23.83
N GLY A 65 -5.18 16.45 22.51
CA GLY A 65 -4.39 15.51 21.71
C GLY A 65 -5.19 14.27 21.27
N VAL A 66 -4.51 13.39 20.53
CA VAL A 66 -5.14 12.22 19.91
C VAL A 66 -5.14 11.05 20.89
N ARG A 67 -6.31 10.45 21.10
CA ARG A 67 -6.46 9.18 21.85
C ARG A 67 -6.26 7.99 20.93
N TYR A 68 -6.95 7.99 19.79
CA TYR A 68 -6.81 6.96 18.74
C TYR A 68 -6.83 7.61 17.37
N TRP A 69 -6.01 7.09 16.45
CA TRP A 69 -6.14 7.35 15.03
C TRP A 69 -7.08 6.32 14.41
N LEU A 70 -7.96 6.78 13.51
CA LEU A 70 -8.88 5.91 12.79
C LEU A 70 -8.26 5.54 11.45
N TYR A 71 -8.03 4.24 11.28
CA TYR A 71 -7.55 3.64 10.05
C TYR A 71 -8.63 2.76 9.43
N VAL A 72 -8.48 2.49 8.14
CA VAL A 72 -9.31 1.55 7.37
C VAL A 72 -8.41 0.84 6.38
N GLU A 73 -8.70 -0.42 6.07
CA GLU A 73 -7.99 -1.15 5.03
C GLU A 73 -8.12 -0.44 3.68
N VAL A 74 -7.02 -0.38 2.91
CA VAL A 74 -6.98 0.24 1.58
C VAL A 74 -8.08 -0.28 0.64
N PRO A 75 -8.34 -1.60 0.48
CA PRO A 75 -9.42 -2.05 -0.40
C PRO A 75 -10.81 -1.55 0.03
N VAL A 76 -11.06 -1.47 1.34
CA VAL A 76 -12.30 -0.88 1.87
C VAL A 76 -12.31 0.62 1.60
N TYR A 77 -11.21 1.34 1.83
CA TYR A 77 -11.14 2.77 1.55
C TYR A 77 -11.46 3.09 0.08
N GLU A 78 -10.92 2.32 -0.87
CA GLU A 78 -11.13 2.50 -2.30
C GLU A 78 -12.59 2.33 -2.71
N ALA A 79 -13.29 1.34 -2.13
CA ALA A 79 -14.71 1.13 -2.35
C ALA A 79 -15.58 2.34 -1.93
N TYR A 80 -15.14 3.08 -0.90
CA TYR A 80 -15.89 4.21 -0.33
C TYR A 80 -15.30 5.58 -0.70
N VAL A 81 -14.26 5.64 -1.55
CA VAL A 81 -13.52 6.89 -1.82
C VAL A 81 -14.41 8.03 -2.32
N ARG A 82 -15.49 7.69 -3.03
CA ARG A 82 -16.47 8.65 -3.56
C ARG A 82 -17.49 9.13 -2.51
N ASN A 83 -17.64 8.43 -1.39
CA ASN A 83 -18.62 8.67 -0.33
C ASN A 83 -17.98 8.55 1.07
N LEU A 84 -16.94 9.35 1.33
CA LEU A 84 -16.09 9.23 2.52
C LEU A 84 -16.72 9.40 3.92
N PRO A 85 -17.93 9.97 4.14
CA PRO A 85 -18.56 9.85 5.45
C PRO A 85 -19.31 8.51 5.66
N ALA A 86 -19.45 7.67 4.63
CA ALA A 86 -20.26 6.45 4.67
C ALA A 86 -19.52 5.18 5.11
N ILE A 87 -18.23 5.27 5.48
CA ILE A 87 -17.49 4.09 5.95
C ILE A 87 -18.08 3.68 7.32
N PRO A 88 -18.64 2.46 7.45
CA PRO A 88 -19.27 2.03 8.69
C PRO A 88 -18.23 1.84 9.80
N GLU A 89 -18.60 2.13 11.05
CA GLU A 89 -17.66 2.18 12.18
C GLU A 89 -17.00 0.84 12.48
N ASN A 90 -17.69 -0.27 12.21
CA ASN A 90 -17.16 -1.63 12.36
C ASN A 90 -16.01 -1.97 11.40
N LYS A 91 -15.77 -1.14 10.36
CA LYS A 91 -14.65 -1.28 9.43
C LYS A 91 -13.47 -0.39 9.79
N LEU A 92 -13.57 0.36 10.89
CA LEU A 92 -12.52 1.23 11.35
C LEU A 92 -11.63 0.48 12.33
N VAL A 93 -10.34 0.63 12.14
CA VAL A 93 -9.30 0.10 13.01
C VAL A 93 -8.78 1.26 13.87
N PRO A 94 -9.18 1.34 15.15
CA PRO A 94 -8.63 2.34 16.05
C PRO A 94 -7.21 1.93 16.47
N LEU A 95 -6.23 2.80 16.21
CA LEU A 95 -4.84 2.57 16.60
C LEU A 95 -4.36 3.67 17.54
N THR A 96 -3.77 3.29 18.67
CA THR A 96 -3.10 4.26 19.56
C THR A 96 -1.83 4.81 18.90
N PRO A 97 -1.38 6.03 19.28
CA PRO A 97 -0.10 6.54 18.82
C PRO A 97 1.07 5.55 19.03
N GLU A 98 1.08 4.83 20.14
CA GLU A 98 2.10 3.84 20.49
C GLU A 98 2.03 2.61 19.57
N ALA A 99 0.82 2.14 19.25
CA ALA A 99 0.62 1.02 18.34
C ALA A 99 1.15 1.32 16.93
N ILE A 100 0.96 2.56 16.45
CA ILE A 100 1.46 3.00 15.15
C ILE A 100 2.99 3.02 15.12
N VAL A 101 3.64 3.47 16.21
CA VAL A 101 5.11 3.45 16.31
C VAL A 101 5.63 2.01 16.25
N ARG A 102 4.98 1.08 16.95
CA ARG A 102 5.35 -0.36 16.90
C ARG A 102 5.18 -0.94 15.51
N LEU A 103 4.04 -0.69 14.85
CA LEU A 103 3.79 -1.13 13.48
C LEU A 103 4.83 -0.60 12.50
N ARG A 104 5.22 0.67 12.61
CA ARG A 104 6.25 1.28 11.76
C ARG A 104 7.63 0.64 11.96
N GLN A 105 7.92 0.16 13.17
CA GLN A 105 9.15 -0.57 13.47
C GLN A 105 9.11 -2.03 12.97
N GLY A 106 8.06 -2.44 12.26
CA GLY A 106 7.90 -3.80 11.77
C GLY A 106 7.57 -4.82 12.86
N LEU A 107 7.40 -4.36 14.11
CA LEU A 107 6.90 -5.19 15.18
C LEU A 107 5.43 -5.52 14.87
N PRO A 108 5.03 -6.80 14.94
CA PRO A 108 3.62 -7.13 14.80
C PRO A 108 2.86 -6.32 15.84
N ALA A 109 1.88 -5.52 15.40
CA ALA A 109 0.82 -5.16 16.32
C ALA A 109 0.16 -6.48 16.67
N LEU A 110 0.35 -6.95 17.90
CA LEU A 110 -0.61 -7.84 18.51
C LEU A 110 -1.90 -7.03 18.58
N LEU A 111 -2.67 -7.06 17.48
CA LEU A 111 -3.95 -6.39 17.41
C LEU A 111 -4.80 -6.98 18.53
N PRO A 112 -5.41 -6.13 19.36
CA PRO A 112 -6.20 -6.61 20.46
C PRO A 112 -7.53 -7.09 19.88
N TYR A 113 -7.66 -8.40 19.76
CA TYR A 113 -8.86 -9.06 20.26
C TYR A 113 -8.86 -9.06 21.82
N LEU A 114 -8.21 -8.10 22.47
CA LEU A 114 -8.37 -7.89 23.89
C LEU A 114 -9.67 -7.11 24.10
N PRO A 115 -10.66 -7.69 24.81
CA PRO A 115 -11.71 -6.88 25.41
C PRO A 115 -11.03 -5.81 26.25
N ALA A 116 -11.61 -4.60 26.28
CA ALA A 116 -11.14 -3.46 27.05
C ALA A 116 -10.37 -3.88 28.30
N LEU A 117 -9.04 -3.78 28.26
CA LEU A 117 -8.21 -3.98 29.44
C LEU A 117 -8.76 -3.00 30.48
N PRO A 118 -9.15 -3.47 31.69
CA PRO A 118 -9.51 -2.55 32.76
C PRO A 118 -8.34 -1.59 32.95
N ASP A 119 -8.69 -0.33 33.12
CA ASP A 119 -7.81 0.81 33.30
C ASP A 119 -6.79 0.48 34.41
N ILE A 120 -5.61 -0.03 34.01
CA ILE A 120 -4.48 -0.19 34.93
C ILE A 120 -4.02 1.24 35.15
N GLY A 121 -4.53 1.83 36.24
CA GLY A 121 -4.23 3.19 36.67
C GLY A 121 -2.74 3.46 36.55
N ILE A 122 -2.38 4.21 35.51
CA ILE A 122 -1.06 4.80 35.40
C ILE A 122 -1.01 5.85 36.51
N PRO A 123 -0.01 5.82 37.41
CA PRO A 123 0.11 6.78 38.49
C PRO A 123 0.07 8.21 37.92
N GLU A 124 -0.82 9.02 38.46
CA GLU A 124 -1.11 10.40 38.07
C GLU A 124 0.08 11.38 38.29
N ASP A 125 1.23 10.87 38.73
CA ASP A 125 2.40 11.69 39.09
C ASP A 125 3.22 12.19 37.89
N THR A 126 3.08 11.54 36.72
CA THR A 126 4.00 11.81 35.61
C THR A 126 3.55 13.01 34.76
N GLN A 127 2.30 13.46 34.91
CA GLN A 127 1.79 14.66 34.23
C GLN A 127 2.23 15.97 34.91
N ALA A 128 2.48 15.95 36.22
CA ALA A 128 2.90 17.15 36.97
C ALA A 128 4.33 17.64 36.63
N ARG A 129 5.18 16.78 36.04
CA ARG A 129 6.57 17.16 35.69
C ARG A 129 6.72 17.81 34.32
N ARG A 130 5.75 17.66 33.41
CA ARG A 130 5.82 18.25 32.06
C ARG A 130 5.25 19.65 31.94
N GLN A 131 4.40 20.10 32.86
CA GLN A 131 3.86 21.46 32.84
C GLN A 131 4.81 22.53 33.41
N LYS A 132 5.86 22.14 34.15
CA LYS A 132 6.76 23.10 34.83
C LYS A 132 8.01 23.50 34.03
N GLN A 133 8.18 23.01 32.80
CA GLN A 133 9.29 23.42 31.92
C GLN A 133 8.76 23.92 30.58
N ARG A 134 8.16 25.11 30.58
CA ARG A 134 8.11 25.93 29.38
C ARG A 134 8.26 27.40 29.76
N PRO A 135 9.50 27.92 29.89
CA PRO A 135 9.73 29.34 29.79
C PRO A 135 9.38 29.80 28.36
N GLY A 136 8.85 31.01 28.26
CA GLY A 136 8.29 31.60 27.05
C GLY A 136 9.20 31.52 25.83
N ALA A 137 8.61 31.08 24.72
CA ALA A 137 9.10 31.33 23.38
C ALA A 137 7.90 31.87 22.59
N GLU A 138 7.55 33.10 22.95
CA GLU A 138 6.79 34.00 22.11
C GLU A 138 7.66 34.34 20.89
N GLU A 139 7.02 34.43 19.72
CA GLU A 139 7.54 35.16 18.56
C GLU A 139 8.75 34.57 17.80
N ARG A 140 8.50 33.52 17.01
CA ARG A 140 9.07 33.48 15.65
C ARG A 140 8.07 32.96 14.64
N LYS A 141 7.26 33.93 14.19
CA LYS A 141 6.60 34.04 12.89
C LYS A 141 7.61 33.77 11.77
N SER A 142 7.96 32.51 11.56
CA SER A 142 8.72 32.06 10.39
C SER A 142 7.75 31.34 9.47
N ARG A 143 7.37 32.07 8.42
CA ARG A 143 6.78 31.52 7.20
C ARG A 143 7.56 30.26 6.83
N ARG A 144 6.99 29.08 7.07
CA ARG A 144 7.39 27.92 6.26
C ARG A 144 6.72 28.12 4.90
N PRO A 145 7.49 28.20 3.81
CA PRO A 145 6.93 28.04 2.48
C PRO A 145 6.08 26.78 2.48
N TYR A 146 4.92 26.86 1.86
CA TYR A 146 4.10 25.72 1.50
C TYR A 146 5.04 24.67 0.90
N GLU A 147 5.35 23.61 1.64
CA GLU A 147 6.04 22.45 1.08
C GLU A 147 5.10 21.94 0.00
N GLU A 148 5.50 22.24 -1.24
CA GLU A 148 4.90 21.75 -2.46
C GLU A 148 4.64 20.27 -2.28
N GLU A 149 3.35 19.93 -2.13
CA GLU A 149 2.85 18.57 -2.05
C GLU A 149 3.45 17.84 -3.25
N SER A 150 4.49 17.04 -2.99
CA SER A 150 5.04 16.15 -4.00
C SER A 150 3.85 15.38 -4.58
N PRO A 151 3.65 15.42 -5.91
CA PRO A 151 2.53 14.75 -6.52
C PRO A 151 2.52 13.30 -6.03
N PRO A 152 1.35 12.76 -5.65
CA PRO A 152 1.26 11.41 -5.13
C PRO A 152 2.00 10.48 -6.10
N PRO A 153 2.79 9.51 -5.60
CA PRO A 153 3.46 8.55 -6.47
C PRO A 153 2.39 8.00 -7.40
N HIS A 154 2.57 8.26 -8.69
CA HIS A 154 1.63 7.86 -9.73
C HIS A 154 1.30 6.40 -9.44
N SER A 155 0.07 6.17 -8.97
CA SER A 155 -0.48 4.84 -8.86
C SER A 155 -0.39 4.31 -10.27
N THR A 156 0.59 3.46 -10.53
CA THR A 156 0.66 2.66 -11.73
C THR A 156 -0.52 1.71 -11.62
N ALA A 157 -1.69 2.23 -11.97
CA ALA A 157 -2.85 1.44 -12.30
C ALA A 157 -2.38 0.60 -13.47
N TRP A 158 -2.00 -0.64 -13.16
CA TRP A 158 -1.56 -1.64 -14.12
C TRP A 158 -2.63 -1.67 -15.20
N SER A 159 -2.30 -1.09 -16.34
CA SER A 159 -3.25 -1.05 -17.44
C SER A 159 -3.30 -2.45 -18.02
N VAL A 160 -4.49 -2.92 -18.42
CA VAL A 160 -4.62 -4.24 -19.07
C VAL A 160 -3.68 -4.37 -20.28
N LEU A 161 -3.27 -3.23 -20.88
CA LEU A 161 -2.26 -3.14 -21.92
C LEU A 161 -0.86 -3.62 -21.47
N ASP A 162 -0.48 -3.42 -20.21
CA ASP A 162 0.85 -3.84 -19.70
C ASP A 162 0.98 -5.37 -19.65
N PHE A 163 -0.12 -6.09 -19.44
CA PHE A 163 -0.15 -7.55 -19.53
C PHE A 163 -0.20 -8.04 -20.99
N LEU A 164 -0.82 -7.28 -21.89
CA LEU A 164 -1.00 -7.66 -23.29
C LEU A 164 0.23 -7.37 -24.17
N MET A 165 1.04 -6.39 -23.80
CA MET A 165 2.25 -5.95 -24.51
C MET A 165 3.20 -7.08 -24.97
N PRO A 166 3.60 -8.06 -24.12
CA PRO A 166 4.48 -9.13 -24.57
C PRO A 166 3.85 -10.00 -25.67
N PHE A 167 2.54 -10.25 -25.61
CA PHE A 167 1.84 -11.05 -26.62
C PHE A 167 1.73 -10.30 -27.95
N VAL A 168 1.45 -8.99 -27.90
CA VAL A 168 1.40 -8.13 -29.09
C VAL A 168 2.76 -8.09 -29.79
N LEU A 169 3.85 -7.99 -29.03
CA LEU A 169 5.21 -7.97 -29.57
C LEU A 169 5.58 -9.29 -30.26
N VAL A 170 5.27 -10.43 -29.65
CA VAL A 170 5.49 -11.76 -30.25
C VAL A 170 4.65 -11.94 -31.52
N ALA A 171 3.38 -11.53 -31.50
CA ALA A 171 2.51 -11.59 -32.67
C ALA A 171 3.03 -10.73 -33.83
N ALA A 172 3.52 -9.51 -33.54
CA ALA A 172 4.12 -8.63 -34.53
C ALA A 172 5.37 -9.24 -35.18
N LEU A 173 6.25 -9.86 -34.38
CA LEU A 173 7.44 -10.54 -34.91
C LEU A 173 7.09 -11.76 -35.77
N LEU A 174 6.08 -12.54 -35.39
CA LEU A 174 5.58 -13.66 -36.19
C LEU A 174 5.01 -13.19 -37.53
N LEU A 175 4.20 -12.12 -37.52
CA LEU A 175 3.65 -11.54 -38.75
C LEU A 175 4.75 -11.03 -39.68
N LEU A 176 5.77 -10.35 -39.13
CA LEU A 176 6.93 -9.89 -39.90
C LEU A 176 7.67 -11.08 -40.55
N PHE A 177 7.90 -12.15 -39.78
CA PHE A 177 8.57 -13.35 -40.28
C PHE A 177 7.80 -14.03 -41.41
N LEU A 178 6.48 -14.19 -41.27
CA LEU A 178 5.61 -14.77 -42.30
C LEU A 178 5.61 -13.93 -43.57
N LEU A 179 5.61 -12.60 -43.44
CA LEU A 179 5.70 -11.67 -44.57
C LEU A 179 7.01 -11.86 -45.34
N VAL A 180 8.15 -11.90 -44.65
CA VAL A 180 9.46 -12.15 -45.27
C VAL A 180 9.49 -13.50 -45.98
N TYR A 181 9.01 -14.56 -45.31
CA TYR A 181 8.93 -15.90 -45.90
C TYR A 181 8.11 -15.90 -47.20
N HIS A 182 6.97 -15.20 -47.21
CA HIS A 182 6.10 -15.15 -48.38
C HIS A 182 6.71 -14.39 -49.56
N ILE A 183 7.51 -13.34 -49.29
CA ILE A 183 8.28 -12.62 -50.31
C ILE A 183 9.35 -13.53 -50.91
N VAL A 184 10.16 -14.17 -50.06
CA VAL A 184 11.25 -15.06 -50.50
C VAL A 184 10.71 -16.22 -51.34
N ARG A 185 9.61 -16.85 -50.90
CA ARG A 185 8.94 -17.93 -51.64
C ARG A 185 8.39 -17.49 -53.01
N LYS A 186 8.06 -16.21 -53.18
CA LYS A 186 7.57 -15.68 -54.46
C LYS A 186 8.70 -15.31 -55.41
N LEU A 187 9.90 -15.06 -54.88
CA LEU A 187 11.09 -14.66 -55.65
C LEU A 187 11.94 -15.86 -56.09
N LEU A 188 11.90 -16.97 -55.35
CA LEU A 188 12.53 -18.26 -55.68
C LEU A 188 11.57 -19.15 -56.48
#